data_AF-A0A1J4JYJ3-F1
#
_entry.id   AF-A0A1J4JYJ3-F1
#
_cell.length_a   1.000
_cell.length_b   1.000
_cell.length_c   1.000
_cell.angle_alpha   90.00
_cell.angle_beta   90.00
_cell.angle_gamma   90.00
#
_symmetry.space_group_name_H-M   'P 1'
#
loop_
_entity.id
_entity.type
_entity.pdbx_description
1 polymer ?
#
loop_
_entity_poly.entity_id
_entity_poly.type
_entity_poly.pdbx_seq_one_letter_code
_entity_poly.pdbx_strand_id
1 'polypeptide(L)'
;MINWSIVGSNDGIQWNVLDQKNNTQELNGAFHSHYWTIKNDNPEYYQYIRLKGTDQTTNSEWKSLRFSEIEFFGYIFNTNNNLTHQ
;
A
#
# COMPACT_ATOMS: atom_id res chain seq x y z
N MET A 1 14.19 5.27 10.46
CA MET A 1 13.31 4.08 10.43
C MET A 1 11.92 4.55 10.06
N ILE A 2 11.31 3.94 9.04
CA ILE A 2 9.95 4.27 8.61
C ILE A 2 9.01 3.20 9.15
N ASN A 3 7.85 3.62 9.63
CA ASN A 3 6.75 2.75 9.97
C ASN A 3 5.54 3.18 9.14
N TRP A 4 4.93 2.25 8.41
CA TRP A 4 3.84 2.57 7.49
C TRP A 4 2.82 1.43 7.42
N SER A 5 1.58 1.78 7.07
CA SER A 5 0.55 0.82 6.70
C SER A 5 -0.18 1.28 5.43
N ILE A 6 -0.62 0.31 4.64
CA ILE A 6 -1.49 0.54 3.49
C ILE A 6 -2.84 -0.11 3.79
N VAL A 7 -3.90 0.68 3.63
CA VAL A 7 -5.27 0.28 3.95
C VAL A 7 -6.18 0.46 2.74
N GLY A 8 -7.18 -0.41 2.63
CA GLY A 8 -8.16 -0.43 1.55
C GLY A 8 -9.58 -0.18 2.06
N SER A 9 -10.41 0.47 1.25
CA SER A 9 -11.82 0.69 1.53
C SER A 9 -12.66 0.67 0.26
N ASN A 10 -13.93 0.30 0.38
CA ASN A 10 -14.93 0.38 -0.69
C ASN A 10 -16.00 1.45 -0.44
N ASP A 11 -16.06 2.03 0.77
CA ASP A 11 -17.03 3.05 1.15
C ASP A 11 -16.39 4.36 1.64
N GLY A 12 -15.07 4.38 1.80
CA GLY A 12 -14.30 5.48 2.37
C GLY A 12 -14.43 5.62 3.90
N ILE A 13 -15.25 4.78 4.55
CA ILE A 13 -15.59 4.84 5.98
C ILE A 13 -14.92 3.69 6.73
N GLN A 14 -15.11 2.46 6.27
CA GLN A 14 -14.49 1.26 6.82
C GLN A 14 -13.19 0.96 6.08
N TRP A 15 -12.11 0.75 6.82
CA TRP A 15 -10.77 0.56 6.26
C TRP A 15 -10.15 -0.74 6.76
N ASN A 16 -9.80 -1.63 5.82
CA ASN A 16 -9.08 -2.87 6.09
C ASN A 16 -7.58 -2.67 5.94
N VAL A 17 -6.78 -3.25 6.84
CA VAL A 17 -5.31 -3.26 6.70
C VAL A 17 -4.92 -4.27 5.63
N LEU A 18 -4.26 -3.80 4.57
CA LEU A 18 -3.77 -4.65 3.48
C LEU A 18 -2.31 -5.07 3.71
N ASP A 19 -1.49 -4.19 4.28
CA ASP A 19 -0.15 -4.52 4.76
C ASP A 19 0.30 -3.47 5.80
N GLN A 20 1.26 -3.87 6.63
CA GLN A 20 1.95 -3.00 7.56
C GLN A 20 3.42 -3.39 7.64
N LYS A 21 4.31 -2.40 7.56
CA LYS A 21 5.73 -2.57 7.81
C LYS A 21 6.18 -1.66 8.93
N ASN A 22 7.01 -2.22 9.80
CA ASN A 22 7.60 -1.51 10.91
C ASN A 22 9.12 -1.51 10.77
N ASN A 23 9.75 -0.42 11.18
CA ASN A 23 11.20 -0.23 11.25
C ASN A 23 11.95 -0.46 9.94
N THR A 24 11.34 -0.11 8.81
CA THR A 24 11.98 -0.21 7.49
C THR A 24 13.08 0.85 7.32
N GLN A 25 14.08 0.52 6.51
CA GLN A 25 15.27 1.33 6.25
C GLN A 25 15.57 1.48 4.75
N GLU A 26 14.81 0.83 3.89
CA GLU A 26 15.05 0.72 2.45
C GLU A 26 15.00 2.08 1.72
N LEU A 27 14.24 3.05 2.28
CA LEU A 27 14.17 4.43 1.77
C LEU A 27 15.00 5.43 2.59
N ASN A 28 15.87 4.97 3.50
CA ASN A 28 16.76 5.89 4.22
C ASN A 28 17.91 6.33 3.31
N GLY A 29 17.84 7.55 2.80
CA GLY A 29 18.92 8.16 2.02
C GLY A 29 18.38 8.98 0.85
N ALA A 30 19.23 9.78 0.22
CA ALA A 30 18.84 10.54 -0.95
C ALA A 30 18.68 9.62 -2.17
N PHE A 31 17.62 9.82 -2.96
CA PHE A 31 17.37 9.12 -4.22
C PHE A 31 17.21 7.59 -4.12
N HIS A 32 16.88 7.07 -2.93
CA HIS A 32 16.54 5.66 -2.78
C HIS A 32 15.10 5.38 -3.24
N SER A 33 14.93 4.30 -4.00
CA SER A 33 13.63 3.75 -4.35
C SER A 33 13.55 2.29 -3.91
N HIS A 34 12.33 1.84 -3.60
CA HIS A 34 12.08 0.48 -3.19
C HIS A 34 10.61 0.13 -3.48
N TYR A 35 10.36 -1.12 -3.88
CA TYR A 35 9.01 -1.66 -3.99
C TYR A 35 8.81 -2.74 -2.93
N TRP A 36 7.63 -2.77 -2.32
CA TRP A 36 7.23 -3.85 -1.42
C TRP A 36 6.14 -4.67 -2.07
N THR A 37 6.27 -6.00 -2.01
CA THR A 37 5.16 -6.89 -2.30
C THR A 37 4.16 -6.82 -1.15
N ILE A 38 2.92 -6.45 -1.46
CA ILE A 38 1.83 -6.36 -0.50
C ILE A 38 1.36 -7.77 -0.12
N LYS A 39 1.45 -8.09 1.18
CA LYS A 39 1.01 -9.38 1.74
C LYS A 39 -0.49 -9.36 2.05
N ASN A 40 -1.31 -9.05 1.05
CA ASN A 40 -2.76 -9.14 1.21
C ASN A 40 -3.23 -10.51 0.73
N ASP A 41 -3.47 -11.41 1.67
CA ASP A 41 -4.07 -12.72 1.38
C ASP A 41 -5.59 -12.63 1.13
N ASN A 42 -6.19 -11.45 1.34
CA ASN A 42 -7.60 -11.22 1.06
C ASN A 42 -7.82 -10.97 -0.45
N PRO A 43 -8.65 -11.80 -1.14
CA PRO A 43 -8.97 -11.61 -2.55
C PRO A 43 -9.90 -10.42 -2.84
N GLU A 44 -10.27 -9.63 -1.84
CA GLU A 44 -11.12 -8.45 -2.03
C GLU A 44 -10.45 -7.35 -2.87
N TYR A 45 -11.26 -6.72 -3.69
CA TYR A 45 -10.92 -5.52 -4.44
C TYR A 45 -11.32 -4.27 -3.67
N TYR A 46 -10.52 -3.21 -3.80
CA TYR A 46 -10.72 -1.95 -3.08
C TYR A 46 -10.76 -0.78 -4.06
N GLN A 47 -11.77 0.08 -3.94
CA GLN A 47 -11.87 1.33 -4.70
C GLN A 47 -10.92 2.41 -4.17
N TYR A 48 -10.75 2.47 -2.86
CA TYR A 48 -9.91 3.46 -2.20
C TYR A 48 -8.70 2.79 -1.55
N ILE A 49 -7.52 3.33 -1.81
CA ILE A 49 -6.27 2.94 -1.18
C ILE A 49 -5.70 4.14 -0.44
N ARG A 50 -5.19 3.91 0.78
CA ARG A 50 -4.55 4.94 1.59
C ARG A 50 -3.25 4.42 2.18
N LEU A 51 -2.16 5.14 1.93
CA LEU A 51 -0.88 4.96 2.61
C LEU A 51 -0.84 5.84 3.86
N LYS A 52 -0.48 5.28 5.01
CA LYS A 52 -0.39 5.98 6.29
C LYS A 52 1.01 5.81 6.87
N GLY A 53 1.63 6.91 7.27
CA GLY A 53 2.68 6.85 8.28
C GLY A 53 2.07 6.43 9.62
N THR A 54 2.70 5.52 10.34
CA THR A 54 2.29 5.15 11.72
C THR A 54 3.19 5.87 12.73
N ASP A 55 2.86 5.82 14.03
CA ASP A 55 3.30 6.79 15.05
C ASP A 55 4.82 7.03 15.21
N GLN A 56 5.66 6.20 14.58
CA GLN A 56 7.12 6.31 14.60
C GLN A 56 7.73 6.48 13.20
N THR A 57 7.19 7.35 12.33
CA THR A 57 7.89 7.72 11.08
C THR A 57 9.21 8.47 11.33
N THR A 58 10.05 8.54 10.31
CA THR A 58 11.52 8.78 10.22
C THR A 58 12.24 9.83 11.06
N ASN A 59 11.57 10.57 11.92
CA ASN A 59 12.18 11.58 12.78
C ASN A 59 11.18 11.89 13.90
N SER A 60 11.62 11.90 15.16
CA SER A 60 10.77 12.13 16.34
C SER A 60 10.16 13.54 16.41
N GLU A 61 10.73 14.50 15.70
CA GLU A 61 10.31 15.90 15.60
C GLU A 61 9.31 16.13 14.44
N TRP A 62 9.38 15.32 13.37
CA TRP A 62 8.57 15.46 12.16
C TRP A 62 7.91 14.12 11.81
N LYS A 63 6.65 13.95 12.24
CA LYS A 63 5.80 12.79 11.93
C LYS A 63 5.28 12.81 10.49
N SER A 64 6.18 12.88 9.51
CA SER A 64 5.82 12.92 8.09
C SER A 64 6.50 11.79 7.31
N LEU A 65 5.69 11.07 6.54
CA LEU A 65 6.18 10.23 5.44
C LEU A 65 6.36 11.11 4.21
N ARG A 66 7.56 11.14 3.62
CA ARG A 66 7.89 11.96 2.46
C ARG A 66 8.45 11.08 1.36
N PHE A 67 7.95 11.28 0.14
CA PHE A 67 8.42 10.61 -1.07
C PHE A 67 8.27 11.59 -2.24
N SER A 68 9.16 11.48 -3.21
CA SER A 68 9.05 12.23 -4.48
C SER A 68 8.09 11.55 -5.46
N GLU A 69 7.85 10.26 -5.29
CA GLU A 69 7.11 9.42 -6.23
C GLU A 69 6.42 8.25 -5.51
N ILE A 70 5.29 7.79 -6.06
CA ILE A 70 4.57 6.59 -5.64
C ILE A 70 4.05 5.85 -6.87
N GLU A 71 4.28 4.54 -6.90
CA GLU A 71 3.86 3.66 -8.00
C GLU A 71 3.01 2.50 -7.46
N PHE A 72 2.00 2.10 -8.23
CA PHE A 72 1.16 0.94 -7.94
C PHE A 72 1.30 -0.09 -9.05
N PHE A 73 1.59 -1.33 -8.66
CA PHE A 73 1.75 -2.46 -9.57
C PHE A 73 0.63 -3.47 -9.35
N GLY A 74 0.18 -4.10 -10.42
CA GLY A 74 -0.86 -5.11 -10.36
C GLY A 74 -1.20 -5.66 -11.73
N TYR A 75 -2.13 -6.61 -11.75
CA TYR A 75 -2.67 -7.19 -12.97
C TYR A 75 -4.02 -6.56 -13.29
N ILE A 76 -4.26 -6.28 -14.57
CA ILE A 76 -5.59 -5.92 -15.06
C ILE A 76 -6.28 -7.23 -15.43
N PHE A 77 -7.30 -7.60 -14.67
CA PHE A 77 -8.11 -8.77 -14.99
C PHE A 77 -9.10 -8.42 -16.10
N ASN A 78 -9.08 -9.22 -17.17
CA ASN A 78 -10.11 -9.16 -18.19
C ASN A 78 -11.30 -10.02 -17.74
N THR A 79 -12.46 -9.42 -17.48
CA THR A 79 -13.68 -10.10 -17.04
C THR A 79 -14.49 -10.69 -18.19
N ASN A 80 -13.86 -11.04 -19.31
CA ASN A 80 -14.51 -11.77 -20.42
C ASN A 80 -14.79 -13.24 -20.04
N ASN A 81 -15.72 -13.45 -19.10
CA ASN A 81 -16.39 -14.73 -18.90
C ASN A 81 -17.59 -14.81 -19.85
N ASN A 82 -17.32 -14.95 -21.15
CA ASN A 82 -18.33 -15.53 -22.03
C ASN A 82 -18.37 -17.03 -21.72
N LEU A 83 -19.32 -17.41 -20.86
CA LEU A 83 -19.80 -18.77 -20.72
C LEU A 83 -20.33 -19.23 -22.09
N THR A 84 -19.50 -19.95 -22.84
CA THR A 84 -19.96 -20.81 -23.94
C THR A 84 -19.01 -21.97 -24.07
N HIS A 85 -19.49 -23.14 -23.65
CA HIS A 85 -19.48 -24.44 -24.34
C HIS A 85 -20.23 -25.38 -23.38
N GLN A 86 -21.56 -25.48 -23.52
CA GLN A 86 -22.26 -26.57 -24.24
C GLN A 86 -21.72 -27.95 -23.91
#